data_AF-A0A954HA07-F1
#
_entry.id   AF-A0A954HA07-F1
#
_cell.length_a   1.000
_cell.length_b   1.000
_cell.length_c   1.000
_cell.angle_alpha   90.00
_cell.angle_beta   90.00
_cell.angle_gamma   90.00
#
_symmetry.space_group_name_H-M   'P 1'
#
loop_
_entity.id
_entity.type
_entity.pdbx_description
1 polymer ?
#
loop_
_entity_poly.entity_id
_entity_poly.type
_entity_poly.pdbx_seq_one_letter_code
_entity_poly.pdbx_strand_id
1 'polypeptide(L)'
;MLTLICRSFICLMLITGSIPLLAAEWEAGFSKVIITPEKPVWLSGYGSRDHAAEGKVHDLYAKAVAFKSPNGVRFVLITTDLGSMSPEIYEHVLEASQAKWQLGRESLVINASHTHCAPEICAERRVFHHLTDEAEADLVDYIDHQLKPKLVQIVGEAIDDLQPAQLSLSQSAAYFGKSRRFPTEEGEFINQRYDAGITDNTVPVLKVTDNQAKLRGVLFGYACHNTTLAFYQFCGDYAGFAQYNIEEQYPEAQAMFVMGCGGDQNPYPRHGPNGLNYCKQHGRELADAVLTGLHGPQLAITGELQVAATEVTLELEPLPPLDTLRKHAEGGNESTTSRKANFLLKQIETQGQVDLTQNCPLNVAKFGDDLLFVFVSGETVLDYARLCQFEFGGQMVWVAGYNNDVFAYLPSQRVLLEGGYEGRSGIIHQLTPTPFLPTVEETVMNGIRQLVTEVSTTEKQ
;
A
#
# COMPACT_ATOMS: atom_id res chain seq x y z
N MET A 1 55.42 4.14 -77.55
CA MET A 1 55.59 4.19 -76.09
C MET A 1 54.80 5.38 -75.57
N LEU A 2 53.61 5.13 -75.00
CA LEU A 2 52.76 6.14 -74.38
C LEU A 2 52.65 5.76 -72.89
N THR A 3 53.12 6.63 -71.99
CA THR A 3 53.15 6.38 -70.55
C THR A 3 51.94 7.05 -69.90
N LEU A 4 51.02 6.25 -69.35
CA LEU A 4 49.87 6.69 -68.56
C LEU A 4 50.33 6.97 -67.12
N ILE A 5 50.01 8.15 -66.57
CA ILE A 5 50.16 8.49 -65.15
C ILE A 5 48.76 8.53 -64.54
N CYS A 6 48.41 7.52 -63.74
CA CYS A 6 47.22 7.52 -62.89
C CYS A 6 47.52 8.32 -61.60
N ARG A 7 46.75 9.38 -61.37
CA ARG A 7 46.68 10.09 -60.08
C ARG A 7 45.51 9.53 -59.27
N SER A 8 45.80 8.82 -58.19
CA SER A 8 44.80 8.41 -57.20
C SER A 8 44.54 9.56 -56.24
N PHE A 9 43.30 10.05 -56.18
CA PHE A 9 42.79 10.91 -55.13
C PHE A 9 42.35 10.04 -53.95
N ILE A 10 42.98 10.21 -52.78
CA ILE A 10 42.52 9.64 -51.51
C ILE A 10 41.54 10.64 -50.90
N CYS A 11 40.27 10.26 -50.84
CA CYS A 11 39.22 11.04 -50.17
C CYS A 11 39.21 10.65 -48.68
N LEU A 12 39.62 11.58 -47.81
CA LEU A 12 39.62 11.39 -46.36
C LEU A 12 38.19 11.67 -45.85
N MET A 13 37.38 10.63 -45.64
CA MET A 13 36.08 10.76 -44.96
C MET A 13 36.32 10.98 -43.46
N LEU A 14 36.11 12.20 -43.00
CA LEU A 14 35.94 12.54 -41.58
C LEU A 14 34.61 11.93 -41.09
N ILE A 15 34.70 10.81 -40.39
CA ILE A 15 33.59 10.25 -39.63
C ILE A 15 33.44 11.13 -38.38
N THR A 16 32.56 12.13 -38.44
CA THR A 16 32.06 12.81 -37.25
C THR A 16 31.18 11.80 -36.50
N GLY A 17 31.73 11.16 -35.48
CA GLY A 17 30.96 10.33 -34.57
C GLY A 17 29.93 11.21 -33.87
N SER A 18 28.66 11.05 -34.23
CA SER A 18 27.55 11.54 -33.43
C SER A 18 27.66 10.87 -32.07
N ILE A 19 28.01 11.62 -31.03
CA ILE A 19 27.82 11.17 -29.66
C ILE A 19 26.32 10.93 -29.54
N PRO A 20 25.83 9.71 -29.32
CA PRO A 20 24.42 9.51 -29.06
C PRO A 20 24.09 10.39 -27.86
N LEU A 21 23.12 11.30 -28.05
CA LEU A 21 22.50 12.01 -26.95
C LEU A 21 21.98 10.92 -26.02
N LEU A 22 22.67 10.69 -24.89
CA LEU A 22 22.24 9.72 -23.89
C LEU A 22 20.80 10.09 -23.57
N ALA A 23 19.86 9.18 -23.87
CA ALA A 23 18.50 9.31 -23.39
C ALA A 23 18.61 9.59 -21.89
N ALA A 24 18.00 10.68 -21.42
CA ALA A 24 18.05 11.02 -20.01
C ALA A 24 17.62 9.78 -19.22
N GLU A 25 18.47 9.36 -18.29
CA GLU A 25 18.29 8.11 -17.55
C GLU A 25 17.36 8.37 -16.36
N TRP A 26 16.53 7.39 -16.02
CA TRP A 26 15.81 7.39 -14.74
C TRP A 26 16.83 7.42 -13.60
N GLU A 27 16.45 8.02 -12.48
CA GLU A 27 17.20 7.90 -11.23
C GLU A 27 16.32 7.22 -10.18
N ALA A 28 16.94 6.42 -9.32
CA ALA A 28 16.29 5.82 -8.17
C ALA A 28 17.21 5.91 -6.95
N GLY A 29 16.62 6.13 -5.78
CA GLY A 29 17.32 6.13 -4.50
C GLY A 29 16.52 5.39 -3.44
N PHE A 30 17.23 4.74 -2.51
CA PHE A 30 16.63 3.82 -1.55
C PHE A 30 17.09 4.14 -0.13
N SER A 31 16.17 3.98 0.81
CA SER A 31 16.48 4.05 2.24
C SER A 31 15.55 3.12 3.02
N LYS A 32 16.01 2.69 4.20
CA LYS A 32 15.21 1.91 5.14
C LYS A 32 15.59 2.19 6.58
N VAL A 33 14.61 2.09 7.46
CA VAL A 33 14.77 2.27 8.90
C VAL A 33 13.94 1.27 9.68
N ILE A 34 14.46 0.83 10.82
CA ILE A 34 13.71 -0.02 11.76
C ILE A 34 12.65 0.84 12.46
N ILE A 35 11.39 0.41 12.34
CA ILE A 35 10.23 1.01 13.00
C ILE A 35 9.68 0.13 14.13
N THR A 36 10.34 -0.98 14.48
CA THR A 36 9.97 -1.74 15.68
C THR A 36 10.02 -0.83 16.91
N PRO A 37 8.94 -0.76 17.73
CA PRO A 37 8.95 0.01 18.96
C PRO A 37 10.07 -0.41 19.92
N GLU A 38 10.69 0.55 20.59
CA GLU A 38 11.74 0.29 21.59
C GLU A 38 11.21 -0.33 22.88
N LYS A 39 9.93 -0.07 23.20
CA LYS A 39 9.20 -0.65 24.33
C LYS A 39 8.04 -1.54 23.82
N PRO A 40 7.59 -2.51 24.64
CA PRO A 40 6.32 -3.18 24.40
C PRO A 40 5.17 -2.17 24.27
N VAL A 41 4.47 -2.22 23.14
CA VAL A 41 3.23 -1.47 22.92
C VAL A 41 2.16 -2.41 22.37
N TRP A 42 0.91 -1.96 22.38
CA TRP A 42 -0.21 -2.73 21.84
C TRP A 42 -0.07 -2.96 20.35
N LEU A 43 -0.55 -4.11 19.89
CA LEU A 43 -0.52 -4.49 18.47
C LEU A 43 -1.86 -4.13 17.78
N SER A 44 -1.79 -3.64 16.54
CA SER A 44 -2.93 -3.31 15.68
C SER A 44 -3.61 -4.53 15.04
N GLY A 45 -4.88 -4.37 14.64
CA GLY A 45 -5.60 -5.32 13.79
C GLY A 45 -6.63 -6.18 14.53
N TYR A 46 -6.21 -7.04 15.48
CA TYR A 46 -7.15 -7.93 16.18
C TYR A 46 -7.75 -7.29 17.44
N GLY A 47 -9.06 -7.05 17.42
CA GLY A 47 -9.80 -6.45 18.54
C GLY A 47 -9.87 -7.30 19.81
N SER A 48 -9.59 -8.61 19.74
CA SER A 48 -9.58 -9.50 20.89
C SER A 48 -8.33 -9.41 21.76
N ARG A 49 -7.33 -8.62 21.36
CA ARG A 49 -6.11 -8.45 22.15
C ARG A 49 -6.39 -7.76 23.48
N ASP A 50 -5.68 -8.18 24.50
CA ASP A 50 -5.87 -7.80 25.90
C ASP A 50 -4.58 -7.32 26.62
N HIS A 51 -3.43 -7.33 25.94
CA HIS A 51 -2.16 -6.78 26.46
C HIS A 51 -1.21 -6.34 25.33
N ALA A 52 -0.10 -5.70 25.71
CA ALA A 52 0.96 -5.24 24.82
C ALA A 52 1.78 -6.41 24.23
N ALA A 53 2.62 -6.13 23.23
CA ALA A 53 3.47 -7.13 22.60
C ALA A 53 4.46 -7.79 23.59
N GLU A 54 4.71 -9.08 23.42
CA GLU A 54 5.58 -9.91 24.25
C GLU A 54 6.99 -10.09 23.67
N GLY A 55 7.31 -9.37 22.59
CA GLY A 55 8.61 -9.43 21.92
C GLY A 55 8.49 -9.24 20.40
N LYS A 56 9.50 -9.70 19.66
CA LYS A 56 9.51 -9.67 18.19
C LYS A 56 10.08 -10.97 17.62
N VAL A 57 9.55 -11.40 16.48
CA VAL A 57 10.18 -12.46 15.66
C VAL A 57 11.34 -11.89 14.87
N HIS A 58 11.14 -10.70 14.30
CA HIS A 58 12.13 -9.95 13.53
C HIS A 58 11.77 -8.46 13.55
N ASP A 59 12.65 -7.61 13.02
CA ASP A 59 12.37 -6.17 12.94
C ASP A 59 11.30 -5.85 11.90
N LEU A 60 10.53 -4.80 12.21
CA LEU A 60 9.60 -4.12 11.32
C LEU A 60 10.34 -2.96 10.66
N TYR A 61 10.14 -2.77 9.36
CA TYR A 61 10.79 -1.72 8.58
C TYR A 61 9.80 -0.74 7.97
N ALA A 62 10.21 0.52 7.89
CA ALA A 62 9.75 1.42 6.85
C ALA A 62 10.86 1.52 5.80
N LYS A 63 10.49 1.44 4.52
CA LYS A 63 11.40 1.49 3.38
C LYS A 63 10.90 2.51 2.40
N ALA A 64 11.76 3.39 1.91
CA ALA A 64 11.41 4.36 0.89
C ALA A 64 12.20 4.09 -0.40
N VAL A 65 11.53 4.35 -1.52
CA VAL A 65 12.17 4.54 -2.83
C VAL A 65 11.77 5.90 -3.38
N ALA A 66 12.76 6.66 -3.83
CA ALA A 66 12.54 7.87 -4.61
C ALA A 66 12.84 7.55 -6.07
N PHE A 67 11.92 7.85 -6.97
CA PHE A 67 12.14 7.84 -8.41
C PHE A 67 12.25 9.27 -8.90
N LYS A 68 13.11 9.49 -9.89
CA LYS A 68 13.15 10.73 -10.66
C LYS A 68 13.28 10.42 -12.14
N SER A 69 12.38 10.96 -12.93
CA SER A 69 12.35 10.80 -14.38
C SER A 69 13.16 11.88 -15.11
N PRO A 70 13.41 11.69 -16.41
CA PRO A 70 14.03 12.69 -17.28
C PRO A 70 13.48 14.11 -17.23
N ASN A 71 12.15 14.26 -17.08
CA ASN A 71 11.49 15.56 -16.97
C ASN A 71 11.64 16.22 -15.58
N GLY A 72 12.38 15.58 -14.66
CA GLY A 72 12.66 16.09 -13.32
C GLY A 72 11.56 15.83 -12.29
N VAL A 73 10.44 15.22 -12.68
CA VAL A 73 9.37 14.79 -11.76
C VAL A 73 9.93 13.75 -10.79
N ARG A 74 9.58 13.89 -9.52
CA ARG A 74 9.97 12.96 -8.45
C ARG A 74 8.75 12.28 -7.88
N PHE A 75 8.87 11.02 -7.53
CA PHE A 75 7.83 10.27 -6.80
C PHE A 75 8.49 9.43 -5.71
N VAL A 76 7.97 9.53 -4.49
CA VAL A 76 8.45 8.77 -3.34
C VAL A 76 7.36 7.82 -2.87
N LEU A 77 7.68 6.54 -2.84
CA LEU A 77 6.83 5.50 -2.24
C LEU A 77 7.51 4.99 -0.98
N ILE A 78 6.78 5.04 0.14
CA ILE A 78 7.15 4.41 1.40
C ILE A 78 6.31 3.14 1.57
N THR A 79 6.95 2.00 1.84
CA THR A 79 6.26 0.77 2.29
C THR A 79 6.57 0.53 3.76
N THR A 80 5.57 0.16 4.54
CA THR A 80 5.72 -0.03 5.99
C THR A 80 5.23 -1.40 6.46
N ASP A 81 5.98 -2.01 7.38
CA ASP A 81 5.55 -3.18 8.15
C ASP A 81 4.59 -2.73 9.29
N LEU A 82 3.50 -2.05 8.93
CA LEU A 82 2.46 -1.55 9.83
C LEU A 82 1.09 -2.15 9.47
N GLY A 83 0.19 -2.16 10.45
CA GLY A 83 -1.18 -2.65 10.28
C GLY A 83 -2.11 -1.63 9.60
N SER A 84 -1.76 -0.35 9.61
CA SER A 84 -2.63 0.72 9.12
C SER A 84 -1.80 1.97 8.79
N MET A 85 -2.44 3.03 8.32
CA MET A 85 -1.90 4.38 8.24
C MET A 85 -2.99 5.38 8.61
N SER A 86 -2.65 6.37 9.44
CA SER A 86 -3.58 7.45 9.81
C SER A 86 -3.31 8.71 8.99
N PRO A 87 -4.33 9.55 8.70
CA PRO A 87 -4.13 10.85 8.06
C PRO A 87 -3.13 11.72 8.83
N GLU A 88 -3.16 11.72 10.16
CA GLU A 88 -2.29 12.56 10.98
C GLU A 88 -0.79 12.26 10.75
N ILE A 89 -0.41 10.98 10.72
CA ILE A 89 0.96 10.55 10.43
C ILE A 89 1.33 10.90 8.99
N TYR A 90 0.43 10.65 8.03
CA TYR A 90 0.68 10.96 6.62
C TYR A 90 0.89 12.48 6.40
N GLU A 91 -0.01 13.32 6.91
CA GLU A 91 0.09 14.78 6.78
C GLU A 91 1.36 15.32 7.42
N HIS A 92 1.79 14.79 8.57
CA HIS A 92 3.08 15.16 9.18
C HIS A 92 4.26 14.91 8.23
N VAL A 93 4.28 13.75 7.56
CA VAL A 93 5.33 13.41 6.61
C VAL A 93 5.23 14.27 5.35
N LEU A 94 4.01 14.51 4.85
CA LEU A 94 3.76 15.35 3.68
C LEU A 94 4.21 16.80 3.91
N GLU A 95 3.81 17.42 5.03
CA GLU A 95 4.19 18.79 5.39
C GLU A 95 5.71 18.94 5.48
N ALA A 96 6.38 18.00 6.15
CA ALA A 96 7.83 17.98 6.22
C ALA A 96 8.48 17.79 4.84
N SER A 97 7.88 16.95 3.99
CA SER A 97 8.40 16.65 2.66
C SER A 97 8.24 17.82 1.69
N GLN A 98 7.12 18.54 1.77
CA GLN A 98 6.87 19.76 1.01
C GLN A 98 7.84 20.86 1.44
N ALA A 99 8.02 21.06 2.74
CA ALA A 99 8.91 22.08 3.29
C ALA A 99 10.38 21.85 2.92
N LYS A 100 10.87 20.60 3.00
CA LYS A 100 12.29 20.29 2.81
C LYS A 100 12.67 19.99 1.36
N TRP A 101 11.82 19.26 0.62
CA TRP A 101 12.16 18.73 -0.69
C TRP A 101 11.18 19.12 -1.80
N GLN A 102 10.17 19.94 -1.50
CA GLN A 102 9.15 20.38 -2.47
C GLN A 102 8.45 19.19 -3.15
N LEU A 103 8.21 18.12 -2.39
CA LEU A 103 7.35 17.01 -2.81
C LEU A 103 5.91 17.32 -2.42
N GLY A 104 5.02 17.41 -3.40
CA GLY A 104 3.58 17.56 -3.19
C GLY A 104 2.90 16.23 -2.91
N ARG A 105 1.59 16.30 -2.63
CA ARG A 105 0.74 15.13 -2.31
C ARG A 105 0.74 14.12 -3.46
N GLU A 106 0.76 14.59 -4.70
CA GLU A 106 0.86 13.75 -5.90
C GLU A 106 2.14 12.92 -5.94
N SER A 107 3.20 13.41 -5.31
CA SER A 107 4.55 12.87 -5.38
C SER A 107 4.95 12.01 -4.17
N LEU A 108 4.06 11.79 -3.20
CA LEU A 108 4.33 11.03 -1.98
C LEU A 108 3.19 10.05 -1.69
N VAL A 109 3.54 8.78 -1.52
CA VAL A 109 2.59 7.73 -1.09
C VAL A 109 3.21 6.92 0.04
N ILE A 110 2.39 6.57 1.04
CA ILE A 110 2.75 5.62 2.10
C ILE A 110 1.80 4.43 2.05
N ASN A 111 2.33 3.24 1.78
CA ASN A 111 1.62 1.97 1.74
C ASN A 111 1.88 1.15 3.00
N ALA A 112 0.83 0.67 3.66
CA ALA A 112 0.94 -0.26 4.78
C ALA A 112 0.80 -1.71 4.30
N SER A 113 1.73 -2.58 4.67
CA SER A 113 1.63 -4.04 4.41
C SER A 113 0.40 -4.67 5.05
N HIS A 114 -0.21 -3.99 6.01
CA HIS A 114 -1.36 -4.45 6.77
C HIS A 114 -1.05 -5.71 7.60
N THR A 115 0.17 -5.77 8.17
CA THR A 115 0.48 -6.82 9.16
C THR A 115 -0.29 -6.57 10.45
N HIS A 116 -0.99 -7.58 10.94
CA HIS A 116 -1.67 -7.52 12.23
C HIS A 116 -0.71 -7.75 13.40
N CYS A 117 0.60 -7.87 13.15
CA CYS A 117 1.62 -8.03 14.18
C CYS A 117 2.56 -6.81 14.24
N ALA A 118 1.98 -5.62 14.07
CA ALA A 118 2.66 -4.32 14.18
C ALA A 118 2.08 -3.48 15.34
N PRO A 119 2.77 -2.43 15.81
CA PRO A 119 2.21 -1.51 16.79
C PRO A 119 0.88 -0.92 16.33
N GLU A 120 0.03 -0.60 17.30
CA GLU A 120 -1.13 0.25 17.10
C GLU A 120 -0.68 1.67 16.78
N ILE A 121 -1.27 2.27 15.75
CA ILE A 121 -0.93 3.65 15.35
C ILE A 121 -2.17 4.50 15.08
N CYS A 122 -3.35 3.89 15.04
CA CYS A 122 -4.60 4.58 14.77
C CYS A 122 -5.47 4.63 16.03
N ALA A 123 -6.38 5.61 16.08
CA ALA A 123 -7.12 5.94 17.29
C ALA A 123 -8.25 4.94 17.64
N GLU A 124 -8.58 4.00 16.75
CA GLU A 124 -9.63 2.98 16.92
C GLU A 124 -9.46 2.21 18.23
N ARG A 125 -8.24 1.76 18.54
CA ARG A 125 -7.99 0.98 19.77
C ARG A 125 -8.23 1.80 21.02
N ARG A 126 -7.88 3.09 21.01
CA ARG A 126 -8.20 4.00 22.12
C ARG A 126 -9.70 4.11 22.33
N VAL A 127 -10.47 4.20 21.25
CA VAL A 127 -11.92 4.36 21.30
C VAL A 127 -12.64 3.05 21.65
N PHE A 128 -12.22 1.93 21.08
CA PHE A 128 -12.98 0.68 21.09
C PHE A 128 -12.40 -0.42 21.99
N HIS A 129 -11.22 -0.27 22.60
CA HIS A 129 -10.54 -1.39 23.27
C HIS A 129 -9.88 -1.07 24.62
N HIS A 130 -10.31 -0.01 25.32
CA HIS A 130 -9.89 0.34 26.69
C HIS A 130 -8.38 0.16 26.96
N LEU A 131 -7.60 1.16 26.56
CA LEU A 131 -6.21 1.27 26.98
C LEU A 131 -6.13 1.93 28.36
N THR A 132 -5.18 1.49 29.18
CA THR A 132 -4.76 2.26 30.36
C THR A 132 -4.07 3.55 29.90
N ASP A 133 -4.12 4.61 30.71
CA ASP A 133 -3.44 5.88 30.41
C ASP A 133 -1.94 5.71 30.08
N GLU A 134 -1.26 4.78 30.77
CA GLU A 134 0.15 4.45 30.51
C GLU A 134 0.35 3.85 29.11
N ALA A 135 -0.45 2.84 28.74
CA ALA A 135 -0.43 2.24 27.42
C ALA A 135 -0.77 3.24 26.29
N GLU A 136 -1.68 4.19 26.54
CA GLU A 136 -1.95 5.27 25.59
C GLU A 136 -0.72 6.19 25.46
N ALA A 137 -0.09 6.57 26.56
CA ALA A 137 1.11 7.41 26.55
C ALA A 137 2.29 6.74 25.82
N ASP A 138 2.51 5.44 26.01
CA ASP A 138 3.57 4.71 25.30
C ASP A 138 3.31 4.63 23.77
N LEU A 139 2.04 4.53 23.34
CA LEU A 139 1.70 4.60 21.91
C LEU A 139 1.94 5.98 21.33
N VAL A 140 1.55 7.04 22.04
CA VAL A 140 1.80 8.43 21.63
C VAL A 140 3.30 8.71 21.53
N ASP A 141 4.09 8.29 22.54
CA ASP A 141 5.55 8.40 22.52
C ASP A 141 6.16 7.68 21.30
N TYR A 142 5.72 6.46 21.02
CA TYR A 142 6.16 5.73 19.84
C TYR A 142 5.81 6.47 18.54
N ILE A 143 4.57 6.94 18.38
CA ILE A 143 4.11 7.62 17.15
C ILE A 143 4.88 8.93 16.93
N ASP A 144 4.94 9.78 17.95
CA ASP A 144 5.43 11.15 17.83
C ASP A 144 6.96 11.26 17.88
N HIS A 145 7.63 10.40 18.65
CA HIS A 145 9.06 10.51 18.90
C HIS A 145 9.88 9.43 18.20
N GLN A 146 9.25 8.37 17.69
CA GLN A 146 9.95 7.33 16.92
C GLN A 146 9.46 7.26 15.48
N LEU A 147 8.16 7.00 15.25
CA LEU A 147 7.65 6.68 13.92
C LEU A 147 7.66 7.89 12.97
N LYS A 148 6.98 8.99 13.33
CA LYS A 148 6.88 10.19 12.48
C LYS A 148 8.26 10.72 12.05
N PRO A 149 9.25 10.92 12.95
CA PRO A 149 10.58 11.37 12.56
C PRO A 149 11.31 10.40 11.63
N LYS A 150 11.19 9.09 11.87
CA LYS A 150 11.81 8.05 11.03
C LYS A 150 11.23 8.03 9.61
N LEU A 151 9.91 8.23 9.46
CA LEU A 151 9.28 8.32 8.14
C LEU A 151 9.78 9.55 7.36
N VAL A 152 9.92 10.71 8.02
CA VAL A 152 10.50 11.90 7.39
C VAL A 152 11.98 11.68 7.02
N GLN A 153 12.75 11.02 7.89
CA GLN A 153 14.15 10.70 7.65
C GLN A 153 14.34 9.91 6.35
N ILE A 154 13.60 8.80 6.18
CA ILE A 154 13.79 7.92 5.02
C ILE A 154 13.39 8.59 3.70
N VAL A 155 12.45 9.54 3.70
CA VAL A 155 12.16 10.35 2.50
C VAL A 155 13.40 11.12 2.05
N GLY A 156 14.05 11.82 2.98
CA GLY A 156 15.27 12.58 2.69
C GLY A 156 16.41 11.68 2.23
N GLU A 157 16.66 10.58 2.93
CA GLU A 157 17.73 9.63 2.59
C GLU A 157 17.51 8.99 1.21
N ALA A 158 16.27 8.67 0.83
CA ALA A 158 15.97 8.13 -0.49
C ALA A 158 16.19 9.17 -1.60
N ILE A 159 15.89 10.44 -1.34
CA ILE A 159 16.16 11.54 -2.29
C ILE A 159 17.66 11.79 -2.43
N ASP A 160 18.40 11.77 -1.32
CA ASP A 160 19.85 11.96 -1.31
C ASP A 160 20.59 10.79 -1.99
N ASP A 161 19.99 9.59 -2.03
CA ASP A 161 20.51 8.40 -2.73
C ASP A 161 20.05 8.27 -4.19
N LEU A 162 19.45 9.32 -4.79
CA LEU A 162 19.10 9.30 -6.21
C LEU A 162 20.35 9.11 -7.08
N GLN A 163 20.39 8.01 -7.83
CA GLN A 163 21.45 7.67 -8.78
C GLN A 163 20.84 7.07 -10.05
N PRO A 164 21.54 7.13 -11.20
CA PRO A 164 21.07 6.54 -12.45
C PRO A 164 20.63 5.08 -12.30
N ALA A 165 19.48 4.76 -12.90
CA ALA A 165 18.81 3.49 -12.77
C ALA A 165 18.08 3.07 -14.04
N GLN A 166 17.93 1.76 -14.21
CA GLN A 166 17.07 1.13 -15.21
C GLN A 166 15.90 0.47 -14.50
N LEU A 167 14.70 0.72 -15.02
CA LEU A 167 13.44 0.22 -14.47
C LEU A 167 12.87 -0.85 -15.40
N SER A 168 12.39 -1.96 -14.84
CA SER A 168 11.73 -3.00 -15.63
C SER A 168 10.63 -3.70 -14.86
N LEU A 169 9.58 -4.10 -15.59
CA LEU A 169 8.39 -4.73 -15.06
C LEU A 169 8.34 -6.20 -15.41
N SER A 170 7.83 -6.99 -14.50
CA SER A 170 7.41 -8.36 -14.76
C SER A 170 6.20 -8.70 -13.90
N GLN A 171 5.57 -9.82 -14.21
CA GLN A 171 4.47 -10.34 -13.42
C GLN A 171 4.63 -11.85 -13.30
N SER A 172 4.44 -12.35 -12.08
CA SER A 172 4.37 -13.78 -11.78
C SER A 172 3.12 -14.07 -10.94
N ALA A 173 3.12 -15.17 -10.19
CA ALA A 173 1.97 -15.52 -9.36
C ALA A 173 2.35 -16.26 -8.07
N ALA A 174 1.52 -16.06 -7.04
CA ALA A 174 1.49 -16.81 -5.79
C ALA A 174 0.04 -17.12 -5.42
N TYR A 175 -0.23 -18.24 -4.75
CA TYR A 175 -1.55 -18.86 -4.67
C TYR A 175 -2.04 -19.11 -3.24
N PHE A 176 -1.31 -18.69 -2.21
CA PHE A 176 -1.73 -18.87 -0.81
C PHE A 176 -2.88 -17.95 -0.39
N GLY A 177 -3.07 -16.81 -1.06
CA GLY A 177 -4.24 -15.96 -0.91
C GLY A 177 -5.51 -16.66 -1.38
N LYS A 178 -6.60 -16.50 -0.63
CA LYS A 178 -7.95 -16.92 -1.01
C LYS A 178 -8.97 -15.89 -0.58
N SER A 179 -10.06 -15.83 -1.35
CA SER A 179 -11.26 -15.13 -0.92
C SER A 179 -11.69 -15.61 0.46
N ARG A 180 -12.07 -14.66 1.30
CA ARG A 180 -12.66 -14.89 2.62
C ARG A 180 -14.17 -14.67 2.64
N ARG A 181 -14.80 -14.43 1.48
CA ARG A 181 -16.23 -14.12 1.37
C ARG A 181 -17.01 -15.39 1.03
N PHE A 182 -17.31 -16.20 2.03
CA PHE A 182 -18.06 -17.45 1.84
C PHE A 182 -19.58 -17.17 1.87
N PRO A 183 -20.33 -17.54 0.81
CA PRO A 183 -21.79 -17.40 0.80
C PRO A 183 -22.44 -18.51 1.64
N THR A 184 -23.37 -18.16 2.53
CA THR A 184 -24.18 -19.11 3.31
C THR A 184 -25.43 -19.52 2.54
N GLU A 185 -26.13 -20.56 3.01
CA GLU A 185 -27.40 -21.02 2.39
C GLU A 185 -28.50 -19.95 2.48
N GLU A 186 -28.42 -19.05 3.47
CA GLU A 186 -29.33 -17.93 3.70
C GLU A 186 -29.03 -16.70 2.82
N GLY A 187 -27.97 -16.76 2.01
CA GLY A 187 -27.54 -15.66 1.14
C GLY A 187 -26.70 -14.59 1.84
N GLU A 188 -26.26 -14.83 3.07
CA GLU A 188 -25.31 -13.96 3.78
C GLU A 188 -23.86 -14.30 3.39
N PHE A 189 -22.94 -13.39 3.70
CA PHE A 189 -21.50 -13.62 3.50
C PHE A 189 -20.77 -13.59 4.84
N ILE A 190 -20.00 -14.63 5.11
CA ILE A 190 -19.20 -14.77 6.33
C ILE A 190 -17.71 -14.83 6.02
N ASN A 191 -16.88 -14.37 6.96
CA ASN A 191 -15.42 -14.41 6.87
C ASN A 191 -14.91 -15.85 7.02
N GLN A 192 -14.82 -16.56 5.90
CA GLN A 192 -14.36 -17.94 5.82
C GLN A 192 -13.73 -18.20 4.44
N ARG A 193 -12.72 -19.08 4.40
CA ARG A 193 -12.09 -19.52 3.16
C ARG A 193 -13.12 -19.93 2.12
N TYR A 194 -13.05 -19.32 0.94
CA TYR A 194 -13.89 -19.67 -0.20
C TYR A 194 -13.03 -19.89 -1.45
N ASP A 195 -12.70 -21.15 -1.74
CA ASP A 195 -11.80 -21.51 -2.85
C ASP A 195 -12.38 -21.20 -4.24
N ALA A 196 -13.72 -21.16 -4.37
CA ALA A 196 -14.39 -20.75 -5.60
C ALA A 196 -14.62 -19.22 -5.67
N GLY A 197 -14.24 -18.48 -4.63
CA GLY A 197 -14.32 -17.04 -4.58
C GLY A 197 -13.28 -16.35 -5.45
N ILE A 198 -13.53 -15.10 -5.77
CA ILE A 198 -12.62 -14.30 -6.60
C ILE A 198 -11.35 -14.02 -5.80
N THR A 199 -10.20 -14.33 -6.40
CA THR A 199 -8.86 -14.12 -5.83
C THR A 199 -7.95 -13.50 -6.88
N ASP A 200 -7.02 -12.65 -6.46
CA ASP A 200 -5.92 -12.18 -7.30
C ASP A 200 -4.62 -12.85 -6.87
N ASN A 201 -4.10 -13.69 -7.77
CA ASN A 201 -2.86 -14.42 -7.56
C ASN A 201 -1.66 -13.71 -8.19
N THR A 202 -1.85 -12.54 -8.82
CA THR A 202 -0.77 -11.85 -9.51
C THR A 202 0.26 -11.30 -8.54
N VAL A 203 1.52 -11.39 -8.94
CA VAL A 203 2.65 -10.79 -8.25
C VAL A 203 3.31 -9.82 -9.23
N PRO A 204 2.87 -8.55 -9.27
CA PRO A 204 3.56 -7.53 -10.04
C PRO A 204 4.93 -7.26 -9.42
N VAL A 205 5.95 -7.06 -10.27
CA VAL A 205 7.34 -6.82 -9.85
C VAL A 205 7.92 -5.66 -10.64
N LEU A 206 8.37 -4.62 -9.95
CA LEU A 206 9.18 -3.54 -10.50
C LEU A 206 10.62 -3.70 -10.02
N LYS A 207 11.50 -4.01 -10.97
CA LYS A 207 12.93 -4.21 -10.77
C LYS A 207 13.68 -2.91 -11.07
N VAL A 208 14.61 -2.56 -10.19
CA VAL A 208 15.47 -1.37 -10.31
C VAL A 208 16.94 -1.80 -10.28
N THR A 209 17.65 -1.56 -11.36
CA THR A 209 19.10 -1.84 -11.47
C THR A 209 19.91 -0.58 -11.71
N ASP A 210 21.20 -0.59 -11.38
CA ASP A 210 22.13 0.43 -11.84
C ASP A 210 22.54 0.23 -13.32
N ASN A 211 23.42 1.11 -13.80
CA ASN A 211 23.97 1.05 -15.16
C ASN A 211 24.91 -0.14 -15.42
N GLN A 212 25.25 -0.92 -14.38
CA GLN A 212 26.01 -2.17 -14.47
C GLN A 212 25.09 -3.40 -14.35
N ALA A 213 23.78 -3.20 -14.43
CA ALA A 213 22.74 -4.23 -14.26
C ALA A 213 22.72 -4.90 -12.87
N LYS A 214 23.35 -4.28 -11.86
CA LYS A 214 23.26 -4.74 -10.48
C LYS A 214 21.93 -4.32 -9.88
N LEU A 215 21.24 -5.25 -9.22
CA LEU A 215 19.97 -4.99 -8.54
C LEU A 215 20.20 -4.05 -7.35
N ARG A 216 19.52 -2.90 -7.34
CA ARG A 216 19.50 -1.95 -6.21
C ARG A 216 18.21 -2.02 -5.41
N GLY A 217 17.10 -2.34 -6.07
CA GLY A 217 15.84 -2.54 -5.38
C GLY A 217 14.81 -3.30 -6.20
N VAL A 218 13.83 -3.85 -5.50
CA VAL A 218 12.70 -4.53 -6.09
C VAL A 218 11.45 -4.20 -5.29
N LEU A 219 10.44 -3.68 -5.98
CA LEU A 219 9.09 -3.52 -5.45
C LEU A 219 8.26 -4.70 -5.96
N PHE A 220 7.44 -5.28 -5.10
CA PHE A 220 6.57 -6.38 -5.47
C PHE A 220 5.24 -6.32 -4.75
N GLY A 221 4.18 -6.75 -5.42
CA GLY A 221 2.82 -6.68 -4.90
C GLY A 221 2.20 -8.04 -4.58
N TYR A 222 1.24 -8.05 -3.66
CA TYR A 222 0.30 -9.16 -3.49
C TYR A 222 -1.00 -8.68 -2.82
N ALA A 223 -2.15 -9.16 -3.28
CA ALA A 223 -3.46 -8.74 -2.79
C ALA A 223 -4.03 -9.71 -1.75
N CYS A 224 -3.43 -9.75 -0.56
CA CYS A 224 -3.85 -10.65 0.53
C CYS A 224 -3.55 -10.00 1.89
N HIS A 225 -4.43 -10.13 2.89
CA HIS A 225 -4.13 -9.61 4.24
C HIS A 225 -2.87 -10.27 4.84
N ASN A 226 -1.99 -9.49 5.46
CA ASN A 226 -0.86 -9.99 6.26
C ASN A 226 -1.33 -10.48 7.65
N THR A 227 -2.07 -11.58 7.63
CA THR A 227 -2.81 -12.12 8.80
C THR A 227 -2.62 -13.62 8.98
N THR A 228 -1.49 -14.16 8.56
CA THR A 228 -1.13 -15.56 8.84
C THR A 228 -1.00 -15.79 10.34
N LEU A 229 -0.55 -14.75 11.07
CA LEU A 229 -0.29 -14.74 12.50
C LEU A 229 -1.40 -14.02 13.28
N ALA A 230 -1.53 -14.38 14.56
CA ALA A 230 -2.44 -13.74 15.53
C ALA A 230 -1.88 -13.70 16.96
N PHE A 231 -0.56 -13.90 17.11
CA PHE A 231 0.13 -13.87 18.40
C PHE A 231 0.44 -12.43 18.88
N TYR A 232 1.21 -12.34 19.97
CA TYR A 232 1.60 -11.08 20.59
C TYR A 232 3.06 -10.68 20.32
N GLN A 233 3.69 -11.19 19.26
CA GLN A 233 5.04 -10.77 18.88
C GLN A 233 5.01 -9.83 17.67
N PHE A 234 5.87 -8.82 17.65
CA PHE A 234 6.07 -8.01 16.44
C PHE A 234 6.61 -8.87 15.29
N CYS A 235 5.97 -8.76 14.13
CA CYS A 235 6.33 -9.49 12.92
C CYS A 235 5.70 -8.81 11.69
N GLY A 236 6.43 -8.77 10.58
CA GLY A 236 5.94 -8.27 9.28
C GLY A 236 5.08 -9.28 8.53
N ASP A 237 4.68 -10.38 9.18
CA ASP A 237 3.97 -11.53 8.60
C ASP A 237 4.68 -12.05 7.32
N TYR A 238 3.93 -12.63 6.37
CA TYR A 238 4.52 -13.23 5.18
C TYR A 238 5.23 -12.19 4.31
N ALA A 239 4.77 -10.93 4.30
CA ALA A 239 5.43 -9.85 3.56
C ALA A 239 6.83 -9.56 4.11
N GLY A 240 6.98 -9.54 5.44
CA GLY A 240 8.28 -9.44 6.10
C GLY A 240 9.20 -10.60 5.70
N PHE A 241 8.73 -11.84 5.81
CA PHE A 241 9.50 -13.02 5.40
C PHE A 241 9.87 -12.99 3.91
N ALA A 242 8.97 -12.56 3.03
CA ALA A 242 9.25 -12.43 1.61
C ALA A 242 10.39 -11.43 1.34
N GLN A 243 10.34 -10.26 1.98
CA GLN A 243 11.41 -9.27 1.89
C GLN A 243 12.76 -9.85 2.36
N TYR A 244 12.81 -10.52 3.52
CA TYR A 244 14.05 -11.15 4.00
C TYR A 244 14.58 -12.23 3.05
N ASN A 245 13.70 -13.08 2.52
CA ASN A 245 14.10 -14.14 1.59
C ASN A 245 14.69 -13.56 0.29
N ILE A 246 14.15 -12.44 -0.21
CA ILE A 246 14.69 -11.75 -1.39
C ILE A 246 16.03 -11.08 -1.07
N GLU A 247 16.11 -10.37 0.05
CA GLU A 247 17.34 -9.69 0.50
C GLU A 247 18.46 -10.70 0.85
N GLU A 248 18.14 -11.94 1.24
CA GLU A 248 19.13 -13.01 1.40
C GLU A 248 19.79 -13.40 0.06
N GLN A 249 19.01 -13.41 -1.03
CA GLN A 249 19.53 -13.69 -2.38
C GLN A 249 20.23 -12.48 -3.01
N TYR A 250 19.80 -11.27 -2.63
CA TYR A 250 20.34 -10.00 -3.11
C TYR A 250 20.66 -9.05 -1.94
N PRO A 251 21.77 -9.27 -1.21
CA PRO A 251 22.07 -8.52 0.04
C PRO A 251 22.25 -7.02 -0.13
N GLU A 252 22.57 -6.57 -1.34
CA GLU A 252 22.76 -5.16 -1.68
C GLU A 252 21.50 -4.50 -2.24
N ALA A 253 20.42 -5.25 -2.43
CA ALA A 253 19.15 -4.74 -2.93
C ALA A 253 18.14 -4.53 -1.80
N GLN A 254 17.31 -3.49 -1.92
CA GLN A 254 16.17 -3.28 -1.04
C GLN A 254 14.91 -3.95 -1.61
N ALA A 255 14.32 -4.89 -0.87
CA ALA A 255 13.05 -5.52 -1.24
C ALA A 255 11.88 -4.80 -0.54
N MET A 256 10.86 -4.39 -1.29
CA MET A 256 9.73 -3.60 -0.79
C MET A 256 8.40 -4.24 -1.18
N PHE A 257 7.58 -4.57 -0.18
CA PHE A 257 6.25 -5.13 -0.40
C PHE A 257 5.21 -4.01 -0.52
N VAL A 258 4.42 -4.04 -1.59
CA VAL A 258 3.27 -3.14 -1.80
C VAL A 258 1.97 -3.92 -1.66
N MET A 259 1.15 -3.53 -0.71
CA MET A 259 -0.12 -4.19 -0.45
C MET A 259 -1.13 -3.89 -1.57
N GLY A 260 -1.59 -4.94 -2.26
CA GLY A 260 -2.64 -4.85 -3.27
C GLY A 260 -4.03 -4.69 -2.67
N CYS A 261 -5.08 -4.72 -3.50
CA CYS A 261 -6.48 -4.69 -3.06
C CYS A 261 -6.91 -6.03 -2.40
N GLY A 262 -6.37 -6.30 -1.22
CA GLY A 262 -6.56 -7.56 -0.47
C GLY A 262 -7.67 -7.53 0.58
N GLY A 263 -8.56 -6.53 0.58
CA GLY A 263 -9.60 -6.34 1.61
C GLY A 263 -10.44 -7.59 1.90
N ASP A 264 -10.76 -8.36 0.85
CA ASP A 264 -11.57 -9.57 0.91
C ASP A 264 -10.76 -10.86 0.73
N GLN A 265 -9.45 -10.82 1.04
CA GLN A 265 -8.50 -11.91 0.81
C GLN A 265 -7.71 -12.25 2.09
N ASN A 266 -7.63 -13.53 2.44
CA ASN A 266 -6.86 -14.05 3.58
C ASN A 266 -5.83 -15.11 3.12
N PRO A 267 -4.70 -15.25 3.85
CA PRO A 267 -3.72 -16.30 3.56
C PRO A 267 -4.18 -17.63 4.13
N TYR A 268 -3.94 -18.74 3.42
CA TYR A 268 -4.26 -20.08 3.90
C TYR A 268 -3.14 -21.09 3.61
N PRO A 269 -2.80 -21.98 4.58
CA PRO A 269 -3.29 -22.02 5.96
C PRO A 269 -2.83 -20.83 6.82
N ARG A 270 -3.53 -20.56 7.93
CA ARG A 270 -3.21 -19.48 8.88
C ARG A 270 -3.56 -19.88 10.31
N HIS A 271 -2.95 -19.18 11.27
CA HIS A 271 -3.17 -19.34 12.71
C HIS A 271 -2.78 -20.73 13.27
N GLY A 272 -3.04 -20.94 14.56
CA GLY A 272 -2.75 -22.18 15.27
C GLY A 272 -1.27 -22.40 15.58
N PRO A 273 -0.91 -23.58 16.16
CA PRO A 273 0.45 -23.87 16.61
C PRO A 273 1.53 -23.83 15.51
N ASN A 274 1.12 -24.03 14.24
CA ASN A 274 2.00 -23.99 13.08
C ASN A 274 2.01 -22.62 12.36
N GLY A 275 1.32 -21.60 12.90
CA GLY A 275 1.12 -20.31 12.23
C GLY A 275 2.41 -19.66 11.74
N LEU A 276 3.48 -19.70 12.53
CA LEU A 276 4.79 -19.17 12.12
C LEU A 276 5.41 -19.94 10.97
N ASN A 277 5.23 -21.26 10.90
CA ASN A 277 5.72 -22.06 9.78
C ASN A 277 4.92 -21.78 8.51
N TYR A 278 3.59 -21.64 8.60
CA TYR A 278 2.76 -21.22 7.48
C TYR A 278 3.17 -19.82 6.96
N CYS A 279 3.42 -18.89 7.88
CA CYS A 279 3.83 -17.53 7.56
C CYS A 279 5.17 -17.51 6.79
N LYS A 280 6.15 -18.30 7.24
CA LYS A 280 7.41 -18.49 6.52
C LYS A 280 7.24 -19.15 5.15
N GLN A 281 6.32 -20.11 5.02
CA GLN A 281 6.01 -20.77 3.75
C GLN A 281 5.40 -19.79 2.75
N HIS A 282 4.42 -18.99 3.18
CA HIS A 282 3.81 -17.95 2.34
C HIS A 282 4.82 -16.89 1.92
N GLY A 283 5.68 -16.45 2.84
CA GLY A 283 6.75 -15.52 2.54
C GLY A 283 7.77 -16.11 1.57
N ARG A 284 8.04 -17.41 1.65
CA ARG A 284 8.91 -18.11 0.69
C ARG A 284 8.27 -18.22 -0.69
N GLU A 285 7.01 -18.62 -0.76
CA GLU A 285 6.26 -18.72 -2.01
C GLU A 285 6.21 -17.35 -2.72
N LEU A 286 5.92 -16.27 -1.99
CA LEU A 286 5.92 -14.93 -2.55
C LEU A 286 7.32 -14.50 -3.02
N ALA A 287 8.38 -14.78 -2.25
CA ALA A 287 9.75 -14.50 -2.67
C ALA A 287 10.14 -15.28 -3.94
N ASP A 288 9.82 -16.57 -4.03
CA ASP A 288 10.09 -17.38 -5.20
C ASP A 288 9.32 -16.89 -6.44
N ALA A 289 8.10 -16.36 -6.27
CA ALA A 289 7.36 -15.69 -7.32
C ALA A 289 8.08 -14.40 -7.79
N VAL A 290 8.61 -13.59 -6.86
CA VAL A 290 9.40 -12.40 -7.21
C VAL A 290 10.68 -12.79 -7.96
N LEU A 291 11.41 -13.79 -7.49
CA LEU A 291 12.60 -14.32 -8.16
C LEU A 291 12.29 -14.80 -9.58
N THR A 292 11.14 -15.45 -9.77
CA THR A 292 10.65 -15.84 -11.10
C THR A 292 10.45 -14.63 -12.01
N GLY A 293 9.88 -13.53 -11.51
CA GLY A 293 9.76 -12.27 -12.25
C GLY A 293 11.12 -11.63 -12.57
N LEU A 294 12.04 -11.63 -11.60
CA LEU A 294 13.39 -11.08 -11.74
C LEU A 294 14.27 -11.80 -12.77
N HIS A 295 14.02 -13.10 -13.01
CA HIS A 295 14.75 -13.92 -13.98
C HIS A 295 13.98 -14.17 -15.29
N GLY A 296 12.68 -13.87 -15.30
CA GLY A 296 11.79 -14.05 -16.45
C GLY A 296 11.83 -12.88 -17.45
N PRO A 297 10.97 -12.93 -18.48
CA PRO A 297 10.78 -11.82 -19.41
C PRO A 297 10.36 -10.53 -18.68
N GLN A 298 10.99 -9.43 -19.07
CA GLN A 298 10.80 -8.12 -18.46
C GLN A 298 10.49 -7.07 -19.53
N LEU A 299 9.59 -6.14 -19.19
CA LEU A 299 9.30 -4.95 -19.97
C LEU A 299 10.13 -3.79 -19.41
N ALA A 300 11.07 -3.26 -20.17
CA ALA A 300 11.81 -2.07 -19.75
C ALA A 300 10.88 -0.86 -19.75
N ILE A 301 10.90 -0.07 -18.67
CA ILE A 301 10.16 1.18 -18.60
C ILE A 301 11.01 2.27 -19.25
N THR A 302 10.42 3.00 -20.19
CA THR A 302 11.05 4.17 -20.81
C THR A 302 10.11 5.38 -20.76
N GLY A 303 10.64 6.58 -20.98
CA GLY A 303 9.82 7.80 -21.00
C GLY A 303 9.77 8.54 -19.67
N GLU A 304 8.73 9.33 -19.49
CA GLU A 304 8.59 10.27 -18.39
C GLU A 304 7.74 9.73 -17.23
N LEU A 305 7.84 10.37 -16.07
CA LEU A 305 6.93 10.16 -14.94
C LEU A 305 5.89 11.28 -14.93
N GLN A 306 4.64 10.90 -14.72
CA GLN A 306 3.54 11.80 -14.41
C GLN A 306 2.89 11.33 -13.12
N VAL A 307 2.55 12.29 -12.26
CA VAL A 307 1.93 12.04 -10.97
C VAL A 307 0.74 12.96 -10.78
N ALA A 308 -0.32 12.44 -10.18
CA ALA A 308 -1.51 13.21 -9.83
C ALA A 308 -2.11 12.67 -8.53
N ALA A 309 -2.77 13.54 -7.77
CA ALA A 309 -3.51 13.16 -6.58
C ALA A 309 -4.81 13.95 -6.47
N THR A 310 -5.82 13.32 -5.88
CA THR A 310 -7.08 13.95 -5.50
C THR A 310 -7.58 13.33 -4.20
N GLU A 311 -8.58 13.95 -3.61
CA GLU A 311 -9.30 13.40 -2.47
C GLU A 311 -10.78 13.39 -2.82
N VAL A 312 -11.40 12.21 -2.79
CA VAL A 312 -12.84 12.08 -3.01
C VAL A 312 -13.56 11.95 -1.67
N THR A 313 -14.73 12.55 -1.58
CA THR A 313 -15.58 12.45 -0.39
C THR A 313 -16.59 11.33 -0.56
N LEU A 314 -16.53 10.33 0.29
CA LEU A 314 -17.43 9.18 0.31
C LEU A 314 -18.60 9.47 1.25
N GLU A 315 -19.83 9.34 0.76
CA GLU A 315 -21.03 9.51 1.58
C GLU A 315 -21.34 8.23 2.38
N LEU A 316 -21.79 8.42 3.62
CA LEU A 316 -22.13 7.35 4.54
C LEU A 316 -23.63 7.24 4.74
N GLU A 317 -24.10 6.05 5.12
CA GLU A 317 -25.49 5.83 5.48
C GLU A 317 -25.91 6.68 6.68
N PRO A 318 -27.19 7.07 6.77
CA PRO A 318 -27.71 7.77 7.94
C PRO A 318 -27.41 7.00 9.24
N LEU A 319 -27.21 7.74 10.33
CA LEU A 319 -27.09 7.12 11.65
C LEU A 319 -28.33 6.28 11.98
N PRO A 320 -28.16 5.18 12.74
CA PRO A 320 -29.30 4.52 13.38
C PRO A 320 -30.12 5.53 14.19
N PRO A 321 -31.46 5.32 14.34
CA PRO A 321 -32.29 6.18 15.16
C PRO A 321 -31.71 6.36 16.57
N LEU A 322 -31.82 7.57 17.13
CA LEU A 322 -31.18 7.90 18.41
C LEU A 322 -31.57 6.94 19.55
N ASP A 323 -32.81 6.47 19.58
CA ASP A 323 -33.25 5.48 20.57
C ASP A 323 -32.60 4.10 20.37
N THR A 324 -32.27 3.74 19.12
CA THR A 324 -31.49 2.53 18.82
C THR A 324 -30.05 2.68 19.30
N LEU A 325 -29.42 3.84 19.06
CA LEU A 325 -28.08 4.12 19.58
C LEU A 325 -28.05 4.09 21.10
N ARG A 326 -29.01 4.72 21.78
CA ARG A 326 -29.14 4.69 23.25
C ARG A 326 -29.30 3.27 23.76
N LYS A 327 -30.16 2.46 23.13
CA LYS A 327 -30.34 1.06 23.49
C LYS A 327 -29.05 0.24 23.31
N HIS A 328 -28.29 0.47 22.23
CA HIS A 328 -27.00 -0.21 22.05
C HIS A 328 -25.98 0.21 23.13
N ALA A 329 -26.00 1.47 23.53
CA ALA A 329 -25.15 2.02 24.59
C ALA A 329 -25.48 1.47 26.00
N GLU A 330 -26.70 0.98 26.24
CA GLU A 330 -27.08 0.35 27.53
C GLU A 330 -26.20 -0.87 27.89
N GLY A 331 -25.62 -1.54 26.89
CA GLY A 331 -24.62 -2.60 27.09
C GLY A 331 -23.26 -2.11 27.63
N GLY A 332 -23.16 -0.84 28.01
CA GLY A 332 -21.95 -0.23 28.56
C GLY A 332 -20.78 -0.34 27.59
N ASN A 333 -19.67 -0.89 28.04
CA ASN A 333 -18.49 -1.14 27.20
C ASN A 333 -18.19 -2.63 27.02
N GLU A 334 -19.17 -3.50 27.21
CA GLU A 334 -18.97 -4.95 27.13
C GLU A 334 -18.87 -5.45 25.69
N SER A 335 -19.59 -4.82 24.76
CA SER A 335 -19.58 -5.18 23.34
C SER A 335 -19.02 -4.05 22.46
N THR A 336 -18.43 -4.40 21.31
CA THR A 336 -18.01 -3.42 20.31
C THR A 336 -19.18 -2.54 19.85
N THR A 337 -20.37 -3.11 19.72
CA THR A 337 -21.60 -2.36 19.38
C THR A 337 -21.91 -1.27 20.39
N SER A 338 -21.80 -1.58 21.68
CA SER A 338 -22.04 -0.60 22.74
C SER A 338 -20.98 0.49 22.78
N ARG A 339 -19.70 0.14 22.56
CA ARG A 339 -18.60 1.12 22.44
C ARG A 339 -18.79 2.05 21.24
N LYS A 340 -19.17 1.51 20.08
CA LYS A 340 -19.50 2.31 18.89
C LYS A 340 -20.67 3.25 19.13
N ALA A 341 -21.74 2.76 19.77
CA ALA A 341 -22.89 3.60 20.11
C ALA A 341 -22.50 4.73 21.08
N ASN A 342 -21.72 4.44 22.12
CA ASN A 342 -21.22 5.44 23.06
C ASN A 342 -20.34 6.49 22.38
N PHE A 343 -19.47 6.07 21.46
CA PHE A 343 -18.63 6.97 20.66
C PHE A 343 -19.49 7.95 19.84
N LEU A 344 -20.46 7.44 19.09
CA LEU A 344 -21.35 8.26 18.26
C LEU A 344 -22.22 9.20 19.11
N LEU A 345 -22.78 8.72 20.23
CA LEU A 345 -23.56 9.55 21.15
C LEU A 345 -22.73 10.68 21.74
N LYS A 346 -21.46 10.41 22.11
CA LYS A 346 -20.54 11.44 22.60
C LYS A 346 -20.22 12.47 21.52
N GLN A 347 -20.03 12.08 20.26
CA GLN A 347 -19.88 13.03 19.16
C GLN A 347 -21.11 13.92 19.00
N ILE A 348 -22.32 13.34 19.02
CA ILE A 348 -23.58 14.10 18.98
C ILE A 348 -23.66 15.10 20.14
N GLU A 349 -23.34 14.68 21.36
CA GLU A 349 -23.39 15.53 22.56
C GLU A 349 -22.40 16.70 22.47
N THR A 350 -21.17 16.42 22.01
CA THR A 350 -20.08 17.40 22.02
C THR A 350 -20.03 18.31 20.79
N GLN A 351 -20.48 17.82 19.63
CA GLN A 351 -20.37 18.50 18.33
C GLN A 351 -21.75 18.85 17.73
N GLY A 352 -22.84 18.34 18.30
CA GLY A 352 -24.20 18.53 17.79
C GLY A 352 -24.57 17.64 16.60
N GLN A 353 -23.59 17.00 15.96
CA GLN A 353 -23.76 16.13 14.80
C GLN A 353 -22.62 15.11 14.70
N VAL A 354 -22.79 14.10 13.84
CA VAL A 354 -21.71 13.21 13.38
C VAL A 354 -21.49 13.50 11.91
N ASP A 355 -20.24 13.64 11.48
CA ASP A 355 -19.91 13.73 10.07
C ASP A 355 -20.25 12.41 9.38
N LEU A 356 -21.09 12.47 8.34
CA LEU A 356 -21.52 11.30 7.56
C LEU A 356 -20.81 11.26 6.20
N THR A 357 -19.56 11.71 6.21
CA THR A 357 -18.65 11.60 5.08
C THR A 357 -17.31 11.02 5.52
N GLN A 358 -16.60 10.42 4.57
CA GLN A 358 -15.26 9.90 4.75
C GLN A 358 -14.41 10.31 3.56
N ASN A 359 -13.30 11.00 3.81
CA ASN A 359 -12.34 11.32 2.76
C ASN A 359 -11.57 10.08 2.34
N CYS A 360 -11.31 9.96 1.04
CA CYS A 360 -10.54 8.89 0.43
C CYS A 360 -9.49 9.51 -0.50
N PRO A 361 -8.26 9.70 0.01
CA PRO A 361 -7.13 10.11 -0.81
C PRO A 361 -6.84 9.09 -1.92
N LEU A 362 -6.55 9.59 -3.12
CA LEU A 362 -6.19 8.80 -4.29
C LEU A 362 -4.93 9.39 -4.93
N ASN A 363 -4.03 8.51 -5.37
CA ASN A 363 -2.86 8.90 -6.16
C ASN A 363 -2.75 8.03 -7.42
N VAL A 364 -2.20 8.62 -8.48
CA VAL A 364 -1.79 7.90 -9.69
C VAL A 364 -0.37 8.32 -10.04
N ALA A 365 0.48 7.34 -10.35
CA ALA A 365 1.79 7.55 -10.95
C ALA A 365 1.88 6.74 -12.25
N LYS A 366 2.08 7.44 -13.38
CA LYS A 366 2.28 6.82 -14.70
C LYS A 366 3.76 6.85 -15.03
N PHE A 367 4.37 5.67 -15.15
CA PHE A 367 5.78 5.48 -15.50
C PHE A 367 5.87 5.11 -16.99
N GLY A 368 6.24 6.08 -17.82
CA GLY A 368 6.25 5.89 -19.27
C GLY A 368 4.85 5.61 -19.81
N ASP A 369 4.78 4.73 -20.80
CA ASP A 369 3.52 4.13 -21.28
C ASP A 369 3.37 2.67 -20.81
N ASP A 370 4.25 2.23 -19.90
CA ASP A 370 4.40 0.82 -19.53
C ASP A 370 3.71 0.46 -18.21
N LEU A 371 3.66 1.39 -17.25
CA LEU A 371 3.02 1.20 -15.94
C LEU A 371 2.11 2.36 -15.56
N LEU A 372 0.85 2.04 -15.26
CA LEU A 372 -0.06 2.87 -14.50
C LEU A 372 -0.17 2.31 -13.07
N PHE A 373 0.38 3.04 -12.11
CA PHE A 373 0.30 2.70 -10.69
C PHE A 373 -0.80 3.52 -10.03
N VAL A 374 -1.84 2.85 -9.55
CA VAL A 374 -3.00 3.46 -8.86
C VAL A 374 -2.93 3.13 -7.38
N PHE A 375 -3.08 4.13 -6.53
CA PHE A 375 -3.04 4.00 -5.08
C PHE A 375 -4.38 4.44 -4.49
N VAL A 376 -5.03 3.51 -3.79
CA VAL A 376 -6.34 3.71 -3.18
C VAL A 376 -6.23 3.58 -1.66
N SER A 377 -6.93 4.45 -0.94
CA SER A 377 -7.03 4.42 0.53
C SER A 377 -7.97 3.31 1.03
N GLY A 378 -7.92 3.03 2.34
CA GLY A 378 -8.74 2.01 3.00
C GLY A 378 -8.27 0.57 2.75
N GLU A 379 -8.92 -0.39 3.41
CA GLU A 379 -8.77 -1.81 3.12
C GLU A 379 -9.57 -2.15 1.85
N THR A 380 -9.00 -1.78 0.69
CA THR A 380 -9.64 -1.85 -0.62
C THR A 380 -9.87 -3.30 -1.04
N VAL A 381 -11.12 -3.63 -1.41
CA VAL A 381 -11.47 -4.95 -1.94
C VAL A 381 -11.00 -5.14 -3.38
N LEU A 382 -10.84 -6.39 -3.80
CA LEU A 382 -10.25 -6.77 -5.08
C LEU A 382 -10.95 -6.16 -6.32
N ASP A 383 -12.25 -5.90 -6.24
CA ASP A 383 -13.04 -5.42 -7.38
C ASP A 383 -12.46 -4.14 -8.01
N TYR A 384 -11.90 -3.22 -7.20
CA TYR A 384 -11.28 -1.99 -7.70
C TYR A 384 -10.07 -2.26 -8.61
N ALA A 385 -9.23 -3.23 -8.24
CA ALA A 385 -8.09 -3.62 -9.08
C ALA A 385 -8.56 -4.17 -10.43
N ARG A 386 -9.61 -5.00 -10.42
CA ARG A 386 -10.17 -5.59 -11.65
C ARG A 386 -10.84 -4.56 -12.53
N LEU A 387 -11.57 -3.60 -11.94
CA LEU A 387 -12.18 -2.48 -12.66
C LEU A 387 -11.12 -1.59 -13.31
N CYS A 388 -10.07 -1.22 -12.57
CA CYS A 388 -8.97 -0.43 -13.14
C CYS A 388 -8.25 -1.17 -14.28
N GLN A 389 -7.97 -2.47 -14.12
CA GLN A 389 -7.36 -3.28 -15.17
C GLN A 389 -8.26 -3.40 -16.41
N PHE A 390 -9.58 -3.46 -16.22
CA PHE A 390 -10.54 -3.49 -17.31
C PHE A 390 -10.64 -2.15 -18.04
N GLU A 391 -10.71 -1.04 -17.31
CA GLU A 391 -10.90 0.31 -17.89
C GLU A 391 -9.63 0.91 -18.50
N PHE A 392 -8.47 0.68 -17.88
CA PHE A 392 -7.21 1.33 -18.23
C PHE A 392 -6.18 0.38 -18.86
N GLY A 393 -6.65 -0.74 -19.41
CA GLY A 393 -5.80 -1.72 -20.10
C GLY A 393 -5.03 -1.12 -21.29
N GLY A 394 -3.96 -1.81 -21.70
CA GLY A 394 -3.03 -1.36 -22.75
C GLY A 394 -1.60 -1.15 -22.24
N GLN A 395 -1.46 -0.96 -20.94
CA GLN A 395 -0.21 -0.97 -20.16
C GLN A 395 -0.37 -1.91 -18.96
N MET A 396 0.68 -2.10 -18.16
CA MET A 396 0.54 -2.76 -16.87
C MET A 396 -0.21 -1.85 -15.88
N VAL A 397 -1.33 -2.31 -15.34
CA VAL A 397 -2.09 -1.58 -14.31
C VAL A 397 -1.87 -2.24 -12.96
N TRP A 398 -1.13 -1.57 -12.08
CA TRP A 398 -0.88 -2.02 -10.71
C TRP A 398 -1.72 -1.18 -9.76
N VAL A 399 -2.66 -1.81 -9.07
CA VAL A 399 -3.49 -1.15 -8.05
C VAL A 399 -3.07 -1.59 -6.65
N ALA A 400 -2.68 -0.63 -5.83
CA ALA A 400 -2.41 -0.82 -4.41
C ALA A 400 -3.59 -0.31 -3.58
N GLY A 401 -3.96 -1.04 -2.54
CA GLY A 401 -4.83 -0.54 -1.46
C GLY A 401 -4.00 -0.05 -0.28
N TYR A 402 -4.64 0.31 0.83
CA TYR A 402 -3.96 0.59 2.11
C TYR A 402 -2.96 1.75 2.04
N ASN A 403 -3.25 2.77 1.22
CA ASN A 403 -2.37 3.92 1.00
C ASN A 403 -2.84 5.15 1.77
N ASN A 404 -1.91 5.86 2.40
CA ASN A 404 -2.05 7.20 3.02
C ASN A 404 -3.05 7.29 4.20
N ASP A 405 -4.25 6.72 4.06
CA ASP A 405 -5.27 6.61 5.09
C ASP A 405 -5.95 5.24 5.00
N VAL A 406 -6.04 4.51 6.11
CA VAL A 406 -6.76 3.25 6.21
C VAL A 406 -7.90 3.39 7.22
N PHE A 407 -8.96 4.08 6.78
CA PHE A 407 -10.11 4.46 7.61
C PHE A 407 -11.08 3.30 7.92
N ALA A 408 -11.23 2.36 6.99
CA ALA A 408 -12.09 1.18 7.08
C ALA A 408 -11.85 0.26 5.87
N TYR A 409 -12.61 -0.83 5.78
CA TYR A 409 -12.84 -1.49 4.50
C TYR A 409 -13.40 -0.50 3.48
N LEU A 410 -12.88 -0.55 2.26
CA LEU A 410 -13.44 0.16 1.12
C LEU A 410 -14.13 -0.88 0.22
N PRO A 411 -15.44 -1.12 0.40
CA PRO A 411 -16.17 -2.11 -0.37
C PRO A 411 -16.51 -1.58 -1.76
N SER A 412 -16.57 -2.49 -2.73
CA SER A 412 -17.22 -2.27 -4.01
C SER A 412 -18.74 -2.21 -3.83
N GLN A 413 -19.47 -1.75 -4.83
CA GLN A 413 -20.94 -1.73 -4.77
C GLN A 413 -21.48 -3.16 -4.57
N ARG A 414 -20.89 -4.14 -5.28
CA ARG A 414 -21.20 -5.56 -5.12
C ARG A 414 -20.99 -6.02 -3.67
N VAL A 415 -19.81 -5.80 -3.11
CA VAL A 415 -19.47 -6.25 -1.74
C VAL A 415 -20.37 -5.59 -0.69
N LEU A 416 -20.69 -4.31 -0.86
CA LEU A 416 -21.58 -3.57 0.03
C LEU A 416 -23.02 -4.14 0.03
N LEU A 417 -23.52 -4.52 -1.15
CA LEU A 417 -24.86 -5.10 -1.33
C LEU A 417 -24.96 -6.56 -0.88
N GLU A 418 -23.90 -7.34 -1.09
CA GLU A 418 -23.76 -8.70 -0.55
C GLU A 418 -23.69 -8.71 0.99
N GLY A 419 -23.20 -7.62 1.59
CA GLY A 419 -23.01 -7.49 3.02
C GLY A 419 -21.79 -8.24 3.54
N GLY A 420 -21.93 -8.87 4.71
CA GLY A 420 -20.82 -9.52 5.41
C GLY A 420 -19.85 -8.53 6.06
N TYR A 421 -18.63 -8.99 6.33
CA TYR A 421 -17.67 -8.24 7.13
C TYR A 421 -17.16 -6.96 6.44
N GLU A 422 -16.67 -7.09 5.21
CA GLU A 422 -16.07 -5.97 4.46
C GLU A 422 -17.12 -4.94 4.02
N GLY A 423 -18.35 -5.40 3.75
CA GLY A 423 -19.45 -4.54 3.30
C GLY A 423 -20.24 -3.88 4.44
N ARG A 424 -20.39 -4.55 5.59
CA ARG A 424 -21.37 -4.12 6.61
C ARG A 424 -20.85 -4.21 8.03
N SER A 425 -20.52 -5.41 8.51
CA SER A 425 -20.33 -5.62 9.95
C SER A 425 -18.97 -5.17 10.47
N GLY A 426 -17.93 -5.10 9.62
CA GLY A 426 -16.58 -4.69 10.01
C GLY A 426 -16.49 -3.22 10.43
N ILE A 427 -17.38 -2.35 9.93
CA ILE A 427 -17.39 -0.91 10.23
C ILE A 427 -17.59 -0.61 11.72
N ILE A 428 -18.17 -1.55 12.48
CA ILE A 428 -18.38 -1.41 13.93
C ILE A 428 -17.06 -1.27 14.69
N HIS A 429 -15.95 -1.75 14.12
CA HIS A 429 -14.60 -1.69 14.70
C HIS A 429 -13.83 -0.42 14.31
N GLN A 430 -14.38 0.41 13.42
CA GLN A 430 -13.70 1.54 12.81
C GLN A 430 -14.23 2.86 13.32
N LEU A 431 -13.47 3.96 13.18
CA LEU A 431 -13.97 5.29 13.53
C LEU A 431 -15.08 5.76 12.57
N THR A 432 -15.00 5.40 11.28
CA THR A 432 -16.03 5.66 10.27
C THR A 432 -17.42 5.23 10.77
N PRO A 433 -18.40 6.14 10.87
CA PRO A 433 -19.59 5.96 11.73
C PRO A 433 -20.55 4.87 11.29
N THR A 434 -20.79 4.76 9.98
CA THR A 434 -21.79 3.88 9.36
C THR A 434 -21.23 3.32 8.05
N PRO A 435 -21.85 2.27 7.48
CA PRO A 435 -21.49 1.79 6.14
C PRO A 435 -21.60 2.90 5.08
N PHE A 436 -20.86 2.76 3.99
CA PHE A 436 -20.92 3.68 2.87
C PHE A 436 -22.25 3.59 2.12
N LEU A 437 -22.65 4.66 1.43
CA LEU A 437 -23.71 4.59 0.43
C LEU A 437 -23.27 3.76 -0.79
N PRO A 438 -24.22 3.17 -1.56
CA PRO A 438 -23.90 2.39 -2.77
C PRO A 438 -23.16 3.13 -3.88
N THR A 439 -23.03 4.46 -3.79
CA THR A 439 -22.24 5.31 -4.69
C THR A 439 -20.74 5.20 -4.48
N VAL A 440 -20.28 4.55 -3.40
CA VAL A 440 -18.85 4.46 -3.01
C VAL A 440 -17.91 4.01 -4.13
N GLU A 441 -18.28 2.98 -4.90
CA GLU A 441 -17.47 2.47 -6.00
C GLU A 441 -17.35 3.50 -7.13
N GLU A 442 -18.48 4.08 -7.54
CA GLU A 442 -18.52 5.04 -8.63
C GLU A 442 -17.78 6.33 -8.26
N THR A 443 -17.92 6.82 -7.03
CA THR A 443 -17.19 8.00 -6.54
C THR A 443 -15.67 7.79 -6.61
N VAL A 444 -15.18 6.65 -6.13
CA VAL A 444 -13.74 6.31 -6.17
C VAL A 444 -13.27 6.14 -7.61
N MET A 445 -14.00 5.37 -8.44
CA MET A 445 -13.62 5.15 -9.84
C MET A 445 -13.65 6.45 -10.65
N ASN A 446 -14.56 7.38 -10.38
CA ASN A 446 -14.56 8.70 -11.01
C ASN A 446 -13.32 9.52 -10.63
N GLY A 447 -12.91 9.48 -9.35
CA GLY A 447 -11.64 10.08 -8.92
C GLY A 447 -10.44 9.46 -9.64
N ILE A 448 -10.39 8.13 -9.76
CA ILE A 448 -9.33 7.44 -10.50
C ILE A 448 -9.34 7.84 -11.99
N ARG A 449 -10.49 7.84 -12.66
CA ARG A 449 -10.62 8.26 -14.07
C ARG A 449 -10.14 9.68 -14.29
N GLN A 450 -10.46 10.60 -13.36
CA GLN A 450 -9.96 11.96 -13.40
C GLN A 450 -8.43 11.97 -13.37
N LEU A 451 -7.82 11.31 -12.38
CA LEU A 451 -6.35 11.27 -12.26
C LEU A 451 -5.67 10.61 -13.46
N VAL A 452 -6.23 9.51 -13.98
CA VAL A 452 -5.71 8.82 -15.17
C VAL A 452 -5.78 9.74 -16.39
N THR A 453 -6.85 10.53 -16.52
CA THR A 453 -6.97 11.52 -17.60
C THR A 453 -5.91 12.62 -17.45
N GLU A 454 -5.71 13.14 -16.24
CA GLU A 454 -4.71 14.18 -15.96
C GLU A 454 -3.28 13.73 -16.32
N VAL A 455 -2.89 12.52 -15.91
CA VAL A 455 -1.56 11.99 -16.27
C VAL A 455 -1.48 11.61 -17.75
N SER A 456 -2.56 11.13 -18.37
CA SER A 456 -2.51 10.69 -19.77
C SER A 456 -2.62 11.83 -20.79
N THR A 457 -3.09 13.01 -20.41
CA THR A 457 -3.35 14.13 -21.33
C THR A 457 -2.13 15.04 -21.57
N THR A 458 -0.96 14.72 -21.01
CA THR A 458 0.26 15.47 -21.29
C THR A 458 0.90 15.02 -22.62
N GLU A 459 0.24 15.33 -23.74
CA GLU A 459 0.87 15.36 -25.07
C GLU A 459 0.86 16.79 -25.65
N LYS A 460 2.08 17.30 -25.88
CA LYS A 460 2.51 18.33 -26.84
C LYS A 460 2.13 19.79 -26.54
N GLN A 461 2.99 20.48 -25.81
CA GLN A 461 3.37 21.86 -26.16
C GLN A 461 4.82 21.90 -26.62
#